data_AF-A0A7C5ABE1-F1
#
_entry.id   AF-A0A7C5ABE1-F1
#
_cell.length_a   1.000
_cell.length_b   1.000
_cell.length_c   1.000
_cell.angle_alpha   90.00
_cell.angle_beta   90.00
_cell.angle_gamma   90.00
#
_symmetry.space_group_name_H-M   'P 1'
#
loop_
_entity.id
_entity.type
_entity.pdbx_description
1 polymer ?
#
loop_
_entity_poly.entity_id
_entity_poly.type
_entity_poly.pdbx_seq_one_letter_code
_entity_poly.pdbx_strand_id
1 'polypeptide(L)'
;MSHTEKKFFNLHIDGIGYFERAREVTPKRGEPFMAVAVNALHGAADAVQRVRFDCTVRGQEAERLVREHMDAINDRDAKVLVGFRLGDLYAETFTYEKGDRAGETGVSLKARLLRVEWLKIDGETVYQRPRQEASPDGETPTQSEEASPTEPEPLPAEVRLSKDDPDFEAKKAKLKEQGYRFVARDKVWRLPKAAA
;
A
#
# COMPACT_ATOMS: atom_id res chain seq x y z
N MET A 1 16.12 -33.37 -4.06
CA MET A 1 16.42 -32.53 -2.87
C MET A 1 15.11 -31.97 -2.39
N SER A 2 14.50 -32.55 -1.36
CA SER A 2 13.28 -32.00 -0.76
C SER A 2 13.63 -30.67 -0.09
N HIS A 3 13.21 -29.55 -0.68
CA HIS A 3 13.27 -28.26 -0.01
C HIS A 3 12.43 -28.35 1.26
N THR A 4 13.08 -28.47 2.41
CA THR A 4 12.40 -28.32 3.69
C THR A 4 12.07 -26.85 3.83
N GLU A 5 10.81 -26.50 3.58
CA GLU A 5 10.32 -25.15 3.72
C GLU A 5 10.38 -24.77 5.21
N LYS A 6 11.28 -23.86 5.56
CA LYS A 6 11.38 -23.36 6.93
C LYS A 6 10.15 -22.49 7.20
N LYS A 7 9.35 -22.90 8.18
CA LYS A 7 8.17 -22.14 8.63
C LYS A 7 8.61 -21.08 9.64
N PHE A 8 8.12 -19.86 9.46
CA PHE A 8 8.36 -18.74 10.35
C PHE A 8 7.03 -18.08 10.72
N PHE A 9 6.95 -17.49 11.91
CA PHE A 9 5.89 -16.57 12.26
C PHE A 9 6.28 -15.17 11.78
N ASN A 10 5.31 -14.44 11.22
CA ASN A 10 5.53 -13.09 10.71
C ASN A 10 4.80 -12.08 11.58
N LEU A 11 5.48 -10.99 11.93
CA LEU A 11 4.87 -9.78 12.47
C LEU A 11 4.90 -8.72 11.36
N HIS A 12 3.74 -8.26 10.90
CA HIS A 12 3.62 -7.27 9.85
C HIS A 12 2.89 -6.01 10.30
N ILE A 13 3.28 -4.89 9.69
CA ILE A 13 2.59 -3.60 9.82
C ILE A 13 2.35 -3.09 8.41
N ASP A 14 1.09 -2.92 8.05
CA ASP A 14 0.68 -2.29 6.80
C ASP A 14 0.27 -0.85 7.07
N GLY A 15 0.66 0.07 6.20
CA GLY A 15 0.33 1.48 6.42
C GLY A 15 0.69 2.39 5.26
N ILE A 16 0.40 3.68 5.48
CA ILE A 16 0.77 4.78 4.59
C ILE A 16 1.68 5.75 5.34
N GLY A 17 2.62 6.34 4.64
CA GLY A 17 3.61 7.22 5.27
C GLY A 17 4.46 7.96 4.26
N TYR A 18 5.41 8.72 4.76
CA TYR A 18 6.40 9.39 3.92
C TYR A 18 7.76 8.73 4.08
N PHE A 19 8.45 8.50 2.97
CA PHE A 19 9.87 8.13 3.01
C PHE A 19 10.73 9.36 3.26
N GLU A 20 11.75 9.18 4.09
CA GLU A 20 12.79 10.17 4.35
C GLU A 20 14.13 9.48 4.59
N ARG A 21 15.24 10.22 4.43
CA ARG A 21 16.58 9.81 4.89
C ARG A 21 17.01 8.45 4.32
N ALA A 22 16.74 8.23 3.03
CA ALA A 22 17.25 7.08 2.29
C ALA A 22 18.78 7.13 2.25
N ARG A 23 19.44 6.03 2.56
CA ARG A 23 20.90 5.93 2.55
C ARG A 23 21.37 4.50 2.42
N GLU A 24 22.53 4.33 1.80
CA GLU A 24 23.29 3.10 1.91
C GLU A 24 24.06 3.09 3.24
N VAL A 25 23.99 1.98 3.96
CA VAL A 25 24.67 1.77 5.24
C VAL A 25 25.70 0.68 5.04
N THR A 26 26.97 1.02 5.27
CA THR A 26 28.09 0.06 5.25
C THR A 26 28.45 -0.33 6.68
N PRO A 27 28.01 -1.50 7.18
CA PRO A 27 28.34 -1.93 8.53
C PRO A 27 29.81 -2.37 8.64
N LYS A 28 30.35 -2.37 9.86
CA LYS A 28 31.71 -2.91 10.14
C LYS A 28 31.83 -4.40 9.82
N ARG A 29 30.71 -5.13 9.86
CA ARG A 29 30.60 -6.55 9.52
C ARG A 29 29.28 -6.78 8.78
N GLY A 30 29.34 -7.56 7.69
CA GLY A 30 28.21 -7.82 6.82
C GLY A 30 28.24 -6.98 5.55
N GLU A 31 27.26 -7.21 4.68
CA GLU A 31 27.13 -6.52 3.40
C GLU A 31 26.49 -5.13 3.59
N PRO A 32 26.85 -4.15 2.74
CA PRO A 32 26.12 -2.89 2.65
C PRO A 32 24.64 -3.14 2.39
N PHE A 33 23.78 -2.28 2.95
CA PHE A 33 22.34 -2.39 2.76
C PHE A 33 21.69 -1.02 2.69
N MET A 34 20.55 -0.94 2.01
CA MET A 34 19.73 0.26 1.99
C MET A 34 18.94 0.41 3.29
N ALA A 35 18.89 1.63 3.81
CA ALA A 35 18.04 2.03 4.92
C ALA A 35 17.21 3.25 4.52
N VAL A 36 15.97 3.31 5.00
CA VAL A 36 15.06 4.44 4.78
C VAL A 36 14.24 4.64 6.04
N ALA A 37 13.86 5.87 6.34
CA ALA A 37 12.93 6.17 7.40
C ALA A 37 11.51 6.28 6.85
N VAL A 38 10.53 5.82 7.63
CA VAL A 38 9.11 5.93 7.32
C VAL A 38 8.44 6.75 8.40
N ASN A 39 7.91 7.92 8.05
CA ASN A 39 6.98 8.64 8.91
C ASN A 39 5.57 8.13 8.62
N ALA A 40 5.18 7.08 9.34
CA ALA A 40 3.88 6.42 9.20
C ALA A 40 2.78 7.33 9.75
N LEU A 41 1.69 7.47 8.99
CA LEU A 41 0.54 8.28 9.37
C LEU A 41 -0.45 7.45 10.20
N HIS A 42 -1.04 8.08 11.22
CA HIS A 42 -2.15 7.52 11.99
C HIS A 42 -3.01 8.63 12.59
N GLY A 43 -4.12 8.28 13.24
CA GLY A 43 -5.06 9.24 13.80
C GLY A 43 -6.13 9.69 12.81
N ALA A 44 -6.85 10.76 13.14
CA ALA A 44 -7.94 11.28 12.33
C ALA A 44 -7.40 12.04 11.10
N ALA A 45 -8.18 12.08 10.02
CA ALA A 45 -7.78 12.69 8.76
C ALA A 45 -7.56 14.22 8.86
N ASP A 46 -8.28 14.88 9.77
CA ASP A 46 -8.17 16.30 10.10
C ASP A 46 -7.13 16.59 11.20
N ALA A 47 -6.61 15.54 11.86
CA ALA A 47 -5.62 15.62 12.94
C ALA A 47 -4.55 14.53 12.79
N VAL A 48 -3.88 14.52 11.63
CA VAL A 48 -2.89 13.48 11.28
C VAL A 48 -1.70 13.49 12.24
N GLN A 49 -1.42 12.33 12.82
CA GLN A 49 -0.26 12.06 13.66
C GLN A 49 0.78 11.22 12.90
N ARG A 50 2.02 11.26 13.36
CA ARG A 50 3.15 10.58 12.71
C ARG A 50 3.97 9.79 13.71
N VAL A 51 4.28 8.55 13.37
CA VAL A 51 5.27 7.72 14.07
C VAL A 51 6.38 7.37 13.11
N ARG A 52 7.61 7.59 13.56
CA ARG A 52 8.82 7.35 12.76
C ARG A 52 9.34 5.93 12.97
N PHE A 53 9.56 5.22 11.88
CA PHE A 53 10.31 3.97 11.84
C PHE A 53 11.63 4.15 11.09
N ASP A 54 12.73 3.67 11.65
CA ASP A 54 14.00 3.54 10.93
C ASP A 54 14.07 2.12 10.35
N CYS A 55 13.94 2.00 9.02
CA CYS A 55 13.78 0.72 8.36
C CYS A 55 15.06 0.28 7.64
N THR A 56 15.41 -0.99 7.79
CA THR A 56 16.32 -1.66 6.84
C THR A 56 15.49 -2.18 5.66
N VAL A 57 15.91 -1.89 4.43
CA VAL A 57 15.19 -2.35 3.23
C VAL A 57 15.58 -3.80 2.94
N ARG A 58 14.58 -4.69 2.90
CA ARG A 58 14.77 -6.14 2.69
C ARG A 58 14.01 -6.69 1.50
N GLY A 59 12.96 -6.00 1.04
CA GLY A 59 12.30 -6.34 -0.21
C GLY A 59 13.16 -5.92 -1.41
N GLN A 60 13.42 -6.83 -2.35
CA GLN A 60 14.20 -6.52 -3.56
C GLN A 60 13.60 -5.35 -4.35
N GLU A 61 12.29 -5.39 -4.56
CA GLU A 61 11.56 -4.33 -5.26
C GLU A 61 11.59 -3.00 -4.48
N ALA A 62 11.43 -3.09 -3.16
CA ALA A 62 11.52 -1.92 -2.29
C ALA A 62 12.92 -1.31 -2.32
N GLU A 63 13.98 -2.12 -2.36
CA GLU A 63 15.36 -1.65 -2.47
C GLU A 63 15.59 -0.93 -3.79
N ARG A 64 15.12 -1.48 -4.91
CA ARG A 64 15.22 -0.81 -6.22
C ARG A 64 14.58 0.57 -6.17
N LEU A 65 13.33 0.67 -5.70
CA LEU A 65 12.59 1.93 -5.64
C LEU A 65 13.25 2.97 -4.73
N VAL A 66 13.72 2.54 -3.55
CA VAL A 66 14.42 3.43 -2.61
C VAL A 66 15.73 3.94 -3.21
N ARG A 67 16.46 3.12 -3.95
CA ARG A 67 17.71 3.53 -4.63
C ARG A 67 17.43 4.46 -5.80
N GLU A 68 16.43 4.14 -6.63
CA GLU A 68 16.05 4.92 -7.82
C GLU A 68 15.55 6.33 -7.47
N HIS A 69 14.77 6.45 -6.39
CA HIS A 69 14.21 7.73 -5.94
C HIS A 69 14.93 8.30 -4.72
N MET A 70 16.18 7.91 -4.47
CA MET A 70 16.94 8.33 -3.28
C MET A 70 17.09 9.86 -3.21
N ASP A 71 17.29 10.53 -4.34
CA ASP A 71 17.41 11.99 -4.40
C ASP A 71 16.09 12.65 -3.99
N ALA A 72 14.96 12.21 -4.54
CA ALA A 72 13.64 12.71 -4.17
C ALA A 72 13.27 12.42 -2.70
N ILE A 73 13.67 11.26 -2.16
CA ILE A 73 13.44 10.90 -0.75
C ILE A 73 14.25 11.79 0.22
N ASN A 74 15.40 12.29 -0.22
CA ASN A 74 16.29 13.10 0.59
C ASN A 74 16.13 14.61 0.34
N ASP A 75 15.41 15.00 -0.71
CA ASP A 75 14.99 16.37 -0.95
C ASP A 75 13.97 16.80 0.12
N ARG A 76 14.16 18.00 0.67
CA ARG A 76 13.28 18.58 1.69
C ARG A 76 12.01 19.17 1.10
N ASP A 77 12.03 19.49 -0.19
CA ASP A 77 10.91 20.13 -0.88
C ASP A 77 10.00 19.10 -1.57
N ALA A 78 10.48 17.86 -1.77
CA ALA A 78 9.72 16.77 -2.36
C ALA A 78 8.89 15.99 -1.32
N LYS A 79 7.70 15.56 -1.72
CA LYS A 79 6.80 14.72 -0.90
C LYS A 79 6.74 13.30 -1.45
N VAL A 80 7.49 12.40 -0.83
CA VAL A 80 7.50 10.98 -1.21
C VAL A 80 6.53 10.18 -0.34
N LEU A 81 5.28 10.07 -0.77
CA LEU A 81 4.22 9.33 -0.09
C LEU A 81 4.22 7.87 -0.54
N VAL A 82 4.11 6.93 0.41
CA VAL A 82 4.24 5.50 0.16
C VAL A 82 3.18 4.70 0.90
N GLY A 83 2.63 3.68 0.22
CA GLY A 83 1.96 2.55 0.86
C GLY A 83 2.97 1.43 1.08
N PHE A 84 3.11 0.96 2.32
CA PHE A 84 4.20 0.06 2.70
C PHE A 84 3.72 -1.14 3.51
N ARG A 85 4.55 -2.20 3.50
CA ARG A 85 4.53 -3.28 4.50
C ARG A 85 5.87 -3.35 5.21
N LEU A 86 5.85 -3.17 6.53
CA LEU A 86 6.98 -3.42 7.41
C LEU A 86 6.86 -4.80 8.04
N GLY A 87 7.99 -5.33 8.50
CA GLY A 87 8.04 -6.52 9.33
C GLY A 87 9.04 -6.43 10.46
N ASP A 88 8.89 -7.32 11.43
CA ASP A 88 9.80 -7.49 12.57
C ASP A 88 10.07 -6.16 13.30
N LEU A 89 9.02 -5.46 13.73
CA LEU A 89 9.14 -4.24 14.54
C LEU A 89 9.79 -4.57 15.89
N TYR A 90 10.78 -3.77 16.28
CA TYR A 90 11.32 -3.73 17.63
C TYR A 90 11.72 -2.31 18.04
N ALA A 91 11.74 -2.06 19.34
CA ALA A 91 12.27 -0.81 19.90
C ALA A 91 13.76 -1.00 20.23
N GLU A 92 14.58 -0.01 19.88
CA GLU A 92 15.99 0.05 20.25
C GLU A 92 16.25 1.35 21.01
N THR A 93 16.84 1.23 22.20
CA THR A 93 17.28 2.39 22.98
C THR A 93 18.64 2.87 22.50
N PHE A 94 18.85 4.18 22.48
CA PHE A 94 20.16 4.78 22.21
C PHE A 94 20.40 5.94 23.17
N THR A 95 21.66 6.32 23.35
CA THR A 95 22.02 7.51 24.13
C THR A 95 22.28 8.67 23.18
N TYR A 96 21.67 9.82 23.43
CA TYR A 96 22.02 11.03 22.69
C TYR A 96 23.45 11.45 23.03
N GLU A 97 24.33 11.50 22.03
CA GLU A 97 25.73 11.88 22.26
C GLU A 97 25.94 13.40 22.27
N LYS A 98 25.06 14.16 21.61
CA LYS A 98 25.19 15.59 21.35
C LYS A 98 23.83 16.29 21.40
N GLY A 99 23.85 17.61 21.59
CA GLY A 99 22.67 18.47 21.67
C GLY A 99 22.11 18.59 23.08
N ASP A 100 20.99 19.30 23.22
CA ASP A 100 20.40 19.64 24.53
C ASP A 100 19.98 18.42 25.36
N ARG A 101 19.74 17.29 24.69
CA ARG A 101 19.36 16.01 25.30
C ARG A 101 20.54 15.06 25.50
N ALA A 102 21.78 15.54 25.37
CA ALA A 102 22.96 14.69 25.50
C ALA A 102 22.99 13.95 26.85
N GLY A 103 23.28 12.65 26.82
CA GLY A 103 23.25 11.77 27.99
C GLY A 103 21.87 11.15 28.27
N GLU A 104 20.79 11.63 27.66
CA GLU A 104 19.47 11.02 27.81
C GLU A 104 19.33 9.74 26.96
N THR A 105 18.47 8.82 27.41
CA THR A 105 18.05 7.65 26.64
C THR A 105 16.92 8.04 25.68
N GLY A 106 17.17 7.88 24.38
CA GLY A 106 16.16 7.90 23.33
C GLY A 106 15.68 6.50 22.96
N VAL A 107 14.57 6.42 22.25
CA VAL A 107 14.01 5.19 21.68
C VAL A 107 13.84 5.38 20.17
N SER A 108 14.34 4.44 19.38
CA SER A 108 14.11 4.34 17.93
C SER A 108 13.25 3.09 17.67
N LEU A 109 12.21 3.25 16.87
CA LEU A 109 11.43 2.12 16.37
C LEU A 109 12.10 1.63 15.09
N LYS A 110 12.54 0.38 15.10
CA LYS A 110 13.21 -0.24 13.96
C LYS A 110 12.37 -1.34 13.37
N ALA A 111 12.39 -1.43 12.05
CA ALA A 111 11.64 -2.43 11.32
C ALA A 111 12.37 -2.81 10.02
N ARG A 112 11.82 -3.79 9.31
CA ARG A 112 12.26 -4.16 7.96
C ARG A 112 11.24 -3.69 6.95
N LEU A 113 11.65 -2.88 5.98
CA LEU A 113 10.79 -2.57 4.83
C LEU A 113 10.78 -3.79 3.91
N LEU A 114 9.66 -4.51 3.93
CA LEU A 114 9.48 -5.73 3.16
C LEU A 114 8.93 -5.44 1.78
N ARG A 115 8.09 -4.41 1.65
CA ARG A 115 7.38 -4.12 0.41
C ARG A 115 6.91 -2.68 0.32
N VAL A 116 6.88 -2.17 -0.90
CA VAL A 116 6.15 -0.98 -1.33
C VAL A 116 4.94 -1.44 -2.13
N GLU A 117 3.73 -1.04 -1.74
CA GLU A 117 2.50 -1.34 -2.48
C GLU A 117 2.23 -0.28 -3.56
N TRP A 118 2.58 0.98 -3.29
CA TRP A 118 2.61 2.08 -4.26
C TRP A 118 3.50 3.21 -3.76
N LEU A 119 4.01 4.04 -4.66
CA LEU A 119 4.86 5.19 -4.37
C LEU A 119 4.37 6.40 -5.17
N LYS A 120 4.24 7.54 -4.50
CA LYS A 120 3.91 8.83 -5.09
C LYS A 120 4.97 9.86 -4.77
N ILE A 121 5.35 10.65 -5.75
CA ILE A 121 6.26 11.80 -5.58
C ILE A 121 5.46 13.04 -5.98
N ASP A 122 5.29 13.97 -5.05
CA ASP A 122 4.53 15.22 -5.25
C ASP A 122 3.10 15.03 -5.80
N GLY A 123 2.49 13.90 -5.41
CA GLY A 123 1.13 13.52 -5.79
C GLY A 123 1.06 12.65 -7.05
N GLU A 124 2.12 12.56 -7.86
CA GLU A 124 2.18 11.71 -9.04
C GLU A 124 2.56 10.28 -8.66
N THR A 125 1.85 9.28 -9.21
CA THR A 125 2.14 7.87 -8.93
C THR A 125 3.26 7.38 -9.84
N VAL A 126 4.44 7.14 -9.25
CA VAL A 126 5.63 6.67 -9.97
C VAL A 126 5.76 5.14 -9.92
N TYR A 127 5.11 4.50 -8.95
CA TYR A 127 5.07 3.05 -8.83
C TYR A 127 3.75 2.58 -8.23
N GLN A 128 3.23 1.48 -8.77
CA GLN A 128 2.12 0.74 -8.18
C GLN A 128 2.33 -0.75 -8.40
N ARG A 129 2.25 -1.52 -7.32
CA ARG A 129 2.41 -2.97 -7.38
C ARG A 129 1.19 -3.59 -8.09
N PRO A 130 1.38 -4.51 -9.05
CA PRO A 130 0.28 -5.24 -9.64
C PRO A 130 -0.52 -5.97 -8.56
N ARG A 131 -1.84 -5.80 -8.55
CA ARG A 131 -2.71 -6.54 -7.65
C ARG A 131 -2.62 -8.02 -8.03
N GLN A 132 -2.01 -8.81 -7.17
CA GLN A 132 -2.01 -10.26 -7.34
C GLN A 132 -3.46 -10.70 -7.12
N GLU A 133 -4.12 -11.20 -8.16
CA GLU A 133 -5.42 -11.83 -8.02
C GLU A 133 -5.30 -12.93 -6.96
N ALA A 134 -6.12 -12.81 -5.91
CA ALA A 134 -6.11 -13.77 -4.83
C ALA A 134 -6.34 -15.16 -5.42
N SER A 135 -5.39 -16.07 -5.18
CA SER A 135 -5.64 -17.49 -5.37
C SER A 135 -6.81 -17.89 -4.44
N PRO A 136 -7.76 -18.74 -4.86
CA PRO A 136 -9.04 -18.93 -4.18
C PRO A 136 -8.99 -19.62 -2.80
N ASP A 137 -7.80 -19.87 -2.24
CA ASP A 137 -7.64 -20.41 -0.88
C ASP A 137 -7.22 -19.29 0.08
N GLY A 138 -8.21 -18.57 0.59
CA GLY A 138 -8.03 -17.56 1.62
C GLY A 138 -9.36 -16.94 2.02
N GLU A 139 -9.86 -17.35 3.18
CA GLU A 139 -11.13 -16.95 3.79
C GLU A 139 -11.44 -15.46 3.61
N THR A 140 -12.61 -15.20 3.04
CA THR A 140 -13.18 -13.87 2.84
C THR A 140 -13.51 -13.24 4.20
N PRO A 141 -12.96 -12.07 4.57
CA PRO A 141 -13.61 -11.21 5.53
C PRO A 141 -14.68 -10.42 4.77
N THR A 142 -15.93 -10.82 4.95
CA THR A 142 -17.10 -9.98 4.66
C THR A 142 -17.01 -8.71 5.49
N GLN A 143 -16.93 -7.54 4.85
CA GLN A 143 -17.25 -6.25 5.46
C GLN A 143 -17.81 -5.36 4.34
N SER A 144 -19.14 -5.32 4.21
CA SER A 144 -19.97 -4.20 4.68
C SER A 144 -19.77 -2.96 3.83
N GLU A 145 -20.48 -2.90 2.69
CA GLU A 145 -20.75 -1.66 1.97
C GLU A 145 -21.63 -0.78 2.85
N GLU A 146 -21.04 0.21 3.49
CA GLU A 146 -21.76 1.34 4.06
C GLU A 146 -21.52 2.56 3.16
N ALA A 147 -22.60 3.01 2.54
CA ALA A 147 -22.65 4.04 1.53
C ALA A 147 -22.32 5.43 2.10
N SER A 148 -21.57 6.22 1.33
CA SER A 148 -21.73 7.68 1.29
C SER A 148 -21.31 8.24 -0.08
N PRO A 149 -21.97 9.32 -0.57
CA PRO A 149 -22.17 9.58 -2.01
C PRO A 149 -21.34 10.75 -2.57
N THR A 150 -21.42 10.93 -3.90
CA THR A 150 -20.94 12.07 -4.75
C THR A 150 -19.58 11.75 -5.41
N GLU A 151 -19.46 11.46 -6.72
CA GLU A 151 -19.87 12.18 -7.96
C GLU A 151 -19.92 11.16 -9.14
N PRO A 152 -20.63 11.36 -10.29
CA PRO A 152 -20.95 10.25 -11.19
C PRO A 152 -19.74 9.80 -12.00
N GLU A 153 -19.23 8.61 -11.67
CA GLU A 153 -18.37 7.87 -12.58
C GLU A 153 -19.11 7.58 -13.90
N PRO A 154 -18.44 7.69 -15.06
CA PRO A 154 -19.05 7.35 -16.34
C PRO A 154 -19.50 5.89 -16.31
N LEU A 155 -20.77 5.66 -16.62
CA LEU A 155 -21.39 4.34 -16.65
C LEU A 155 -20.55 3.37 -17.52
N PRO A 156 -20.06 2.25 -16.96
CA PRO A 156 -19.15 1.34 -17.66
C PRO A 156 -19.86 0.70 -18.86
N ALA A 157 -19.23 0.65 -20.04
CA ALA A 157 -19.88 0.16 -21.27
C ALA A 157 -20.41 -1.29 -21.18
N GLU A 158 -19.84 -2.12 -20.29
CA GLU A 158 -20.23 -3.50 -20.06
C GLU A 158 -20.31 -3.81 -18.56
N VAL A 159 -21.40 -4.44 -18.12
CA VAL A 159 -21.62 -4.87 -16.73
C VAL A 159 -21.94 -6.36 -16.70
N ARG A 160 -21.23 -7.12 -15.87
CA ARG A 160 -21.52 -8.54 -15.61
C ARG A 160 -22.32 -8.67 -14.32
N LEU A 161 -23.51 -9.28 -14.42
CA LEU A 161 -24.34 -9.61 -13.27
C LEU A 161 -24.30 -11.12 -13.03
N SER A 162 -23.88 -11.52 -11.83
CA SER A 162 -23.99 -12.91 -11.39
C SER A 162 -25.42 -13.20 -10.92
N LYS A 163 -25.96 -14.37 -11.28
CA LYS A 163 -27.29 -14.81 -10.83
C LYS A 163 -27.34 -15.22 -9.36
N ASP A 164 -26.17 -15.45 -8.76
CA ASP A 164 -26.03 -15.87 -7.36
C ASP A 164 -25.92 -14.68 -6.40
N ASP A 165 -26.08 -13.46 -6.90
CA ASP A 165 -26.05 -12.23 -6.12
C ASP A 165 -27.41 -12.01 -5.42
N PRO A 166 -27.46 -11.84 -4.09
CA PRO A 166 -28.72 -11.63 -3.36
C PRO A 166 -29.50 -10.40 -3.85
N ASP A 167 -28.81 -9.42 -4.46
CA ASP A 167 -29.40 -8.20 -5.01
C ASP A 167 -29.57 -8.25 -6.55
N PHE A 168 -29.56 -9.45 -7.14
CA PHE A 168 -29.58 -9.63 -8.59
C PHE A 168 -30.75 -8.91 -9.29
N GLU A 169 -31.98 -9.01 -8.76
CA GLU A 169 -33.15 -8.35 -9.37
C GLU A 169 -33.09 -6.83 -9.23
N ALA A 170 -32.57 -6.30 -8.11
CA ALA A 170 -32.39 -4.87 -7.90
C ALA A 170 -31.34 -4.28 -8.86
N LYS A 171 -30.19 -4.94 -9.00
CA LYS A 171 -29.12 -4.52 -9.92
C LYS A 171 -29.55 -4.63 -11.39
N LYS A 172 -30.30 -5.69 -11.74
CA LYS A 172 -30.90 -5.87 -13.08
C LYS A 172 -31.93 -4.78 -13.41
N ALA A 173 -32.77 -4.40 -12.46
CA ALA A 173 -33.73 -3.30 -12.64
C ALA A 173 -33.01 -1.97 -12.88
N LYS A 174 -31.97 -1.67 -12.08
CA LYS A 174 -31.15 -0.46 -12.21
C LYS A 174 -30.42 -0.39 -13.56
N LEU A 175 -29.88 -1.49 -14.06
CA LEU A 175 -29.24 -1.52 -15.38
C LEU A 175 -30.23 -1.29 -16.53
N LYS A 176 -31.46 -1.81 -16.42
CA LYS A 176 -32.52 -1.51 -17.40
C LYS A 176 -32.91 -0.03 -17.39
N GLU A 177 -33.03 0.55 -16.20
CA GLU A 177 -33.32 1.99 -16.03
C GLU A 177 -32.21 2.87 -16.61
N GLN A 178 -30.95 2.43 -16.47
CA GLN A 178 -29.77 3.06 -17.08
C GLN A 178 -29.62 2.78 -18.58
N GLY A 179 -30.56 2.08 -19.22
CA GLY A 179 -30.58 1.85 -20.67
C GLY A 179 -29.76 0.66 -21.16
N TYR A 180 -29.21 -0.16 -20.27
CA TYR A 180 -28.44 -1.35 -20.65
C TYR A 180 -29.34 -2.47 -21.19
N ARG A 181 -28.81 -3.23 -22.14
CA ARG A 181 -29.43 -4.43 -22.71
C ARG A 181 -28.60 -5.66 -22.44
N PHE A 182 -29.25 -6.74 -22.04
CA PHE A 182 -28.59 -8.01 -21.81
C PHE A 182 -28.23 -8.71 -23.13
N VAL A 183 -26.96 -9.05 -23.29
CA VAL A 183 -26.40 -9.81 -24.42
C VAL A 183 -26.20 -11.25 -23.95
N ALA A 184 -27.12 -12.13 -24.33
CA ALA A 184 -27.12 -13.53 -23.87
C ALA A 184 -25.87 -14.31 -24.30
N ARG A 185 -25.28 -13.96 -25.46
CA ARG A 185 -24.04 -14.58 -25.98
C ARG A 185 -22.89 -14.47 -24.99
N ASP A 186 -22.71 -13.28 -24.42
CA ASP A 186 -21.56 -12.96 -23.56
C ASP A 186 -21.94 -12.92 -22.07
N LYS A 187 -23.23 -13.14 -21.76
CA LYS A 187 -23.82 -13.02 -20.42
C LYS A 187 -23.51 -11.67 -19.76
N VAL A 188 -23.49 -10.58 -20.55
CA VAL A 188 -23.18 -9.22 -20.09
C VAL A 188 -24.31 -8.25 -20.42
N TRP A 189 -24.44 -7.18 -19.65
CA TRP A 189 -25.31 -6.04 -19.94
C TRP A 189 -24.48 -4.96 -20.62
N ARG A 190 -24.93 -4.48 -21.78
CA ARG A 190 -24.23 -3.42 -22.55
C ARG A 190 -25.11 -2.20 -22.75
N LEU A 191 -24.52 -1.03 -22.64
CA LEU A 191 -25.17 0.21 -23.02
C LEU A 191 -25.15 0.35 -24.55
N PRO A 192 -26.28 0.59 -25.23
CA PRO A 192 -26.29 0.84 -26.67
C PRO A 192 -25.48 2.10 -26.97
N LYS A 193 -24.36 1.96 -27.69
CA LYS A 193 -23.62 3.12 -28.20
C LYS A 193 -24.53 3.85 -29.18
N ALA A 194 -24.85 5.12 -28.92
CA ALA A 194 -25.59 5.94 -29.86
C ALA A 194 -24.89 5.87 -31.23
N ALA A 195 -25.64 5.47 -32.27
CA ALA A 195 -25.15 5.50 -33.63
C ALA A 195 -24.84 6.96 -33.98
N ALA A 196 -23.59 7.22 -34.36
CA ALA A 196 -23.20 8.46 -35.02
C ALA A 196 -23.73 8.47 -36.45
#